data_AF-A0A662IWY2-F1
#
_entry.id   AF-A0A662IWY2-F1
#
_cell.length_a   1.000
_cell.length_b   1.000
_cell.length_c   1.000
_cell.angle_alpha   90.00
_cell.angle_beta   90.00
_cell.angle_gamma   90.00
#
_symmetry.space_group_name_H-M   'P 1'
#
loop_
_entity.id
_entity.type
_entity.pdbx_description
1 polymer ?
#
loop_
_entity_poly.entity_id
_entity_poly.type
_entity_poly.pdbx_seq_one_letter_code
_entity_poly.pdbx_strand_id
1 'polypeptide(L)'
;MDLAQAYNVVLSAILFVLPAYIANATPLVLARFLRRRRPIDRGKTLKWDGRRILGDSKSIEGFVAGVAAGTITGLALGYPLKG
;
A
#
# COMPACT_ATOMS: atom_id res chain seq x y z
N MET A 1 -30.62 12.39 3.51
CA MET A 1 -29.32 12.31 4.20
C MET A 1 -29.11 13.62 4.91
N ASP A 2 -29.03 13.58 6.24
CA ASP A 2 -28.66 14.77 7.01
C ASP A 2 -27.13 14.97 7.02
N LEU A 3 -26.67 16.12 7.52
CA LEU A 3 -25.25 16.47 7.58
C LEU A 3 -24.43 15.51 8.46
N ALA A 4 -25.02 14.97 9.53
CA ALA A 4 -24.35 14.03 10.42
C ALA A 4 -24.11 12.68 9.74
N GLN A 5 -25.10 12.19 8.99
CA GLN A 5 -25.00 10.99 8.17
C GLN A 5 -23.95 11.15 7.08
N ALA A 6 -23.94 12.30 6.38
CA ALA A 6 -22.93 12.61 5.37
C ALA A 6 -21.51 12.56 5.95
N TYR A 7 -21.31 13.19 7.11
CA TYR A 7 -20.04 13.20 7.83
C TYR A 7 -19.56 11.79 8.19
N ASN A 8 -20.45 10.96 8.75
CA ASN A 8 -20.12 9.58 9.15
C ASN A 8 -19.72 8.71 7.95
N VAL A 9 -20.39 8.87 6.81
CA VAL A 9 -20.07 8.12 5.59
C VAL A 9 -18.68 8.50 5.08
N VAL A 10 -18.37 9.79 5.00
CA VAL A 10 -17.07 10.27 4.55
C VAL A 10 -15.96 9.78 5.48
N LEU A 11 -16.15 9.91 6.80
CA LEU A 11 -15.17 9.45 7.77
C LEU A 11 -14.95 7.94 7.67
N SER A 12 -16.01 7.15 7.55
CA SER A 12 -15.92 5.69 7.39
C SER A 12 -15.20 5.29 6.11
N ALA A 13 -15.46 5.98 5.00
CA ALA A 13 -14.78 5.72 3.72
C ALA A 13 -13.27 6.03 3.81
N ILE A 14 -12.89 7.12 4.48
CA ILE A 14 -11.49 7.48 4.71
C ILE A 14 -10.81 6.41 5.58
N LEU A 15 -11.44 6.03 6.70
CA LEU A 15 -10.89 4.99 7.59
C LEU A 15 -10.79 3.63 6.88
N PHE A 16 -11.75 3.30 6.01
CA PHE A 16 -11.73 2.08 5.20
C PHE A 16 -10.56 2.02 4.22
N VAL A 17 -10.25 3.12 3.52
CA VAL A 17 -9.14 3.17 2.54
C VAL A 17 -7.77 3.40 3.20
N LEU A 18 -7.74 3.89 4.45
CA LEU A 18 -6.52 4.27 5.15
C LEU A 18 -5.43 3.17 5.18
N PRO A 19 -5.74 1.88 5.48
CA PRO A 19 -4.75 0.81 5.43
C PRO A 19 -4.04 0.69 4.07
N ALA A 20 -4.78 0.85 2.97
CA ALA A 20 -4.23 0.78 1.63
C ALA A 20 -3.32 1.98 1.31
N TYR A 21 -3.69 3.18 1.79
CA TYR A 21 -2.84 4.37 1.66
C TYR A 21 -1.54 4.24 2.45
N ILE A 22 -1.60 3.74 3.69
CA ILE A 22 -0.40 3.47 4.50
C ILE A 22 0.47 2.42 3.81
N ALA A 23 -0.12 1.31 3.32
CA ALA A 23 0.61 0.27 2.60
C ALA A 23 1.35 0.82 1.37
N ASN A 24 0.74 1.74 0.62
CA ASN A 24 1.33 2.32 -0.59
C ASN A 24 2.43 3.36 -0.29
N ALA A 25 2.28 4.15 0.78
CA ALA A 25 3.27 5.17 1.15
C ALA A 25 4.51 4.59 1.86
N THR A 26 4.34 3.48 2.59
CA THR A 26 5.40 2.84 3.39
C THR A 26 6.70 2.55 2.61
N PRO A 27 6.67 1.95 1.40
CA PRO A 27 7.89 1.68 0.63
C PRO A 27 8.71 2.93 0.31
N LEU A 28 8.06 4.09 0.10
CA LEU A 28 8.73 5.34 -0.22
C LEU A 28 9.55 5.87 0.97
N VAL A 29 8.99 5.78 2.18
CA VAL A 29 9.68 6.20 3.40
C VAL A 29 10.83 5.24 3.71
N LEU A 30 10.57 3.92 3.65
CA LEU A 30 11.58 2.91 3.94
C LEU A 30 12.71 2.84 2.91
N ALA A 31 12.46 3.24 1.65
CA ALA A 31 13.48 3.29 0.62
C ALA A 31 14.68 4.17 1.01
N ARG A 32 14.48 5.16 1.89
CA ARG A 32 15.56 6.02 2.41
C ARG A 32 16.48 5.30 3.42
N PHE A 33 15.97 4.27 4.07
CA PHE A 33 16.68 3.50 5.10
C PHE A 33 17.23 2.17 4.57
N LEU A 34 16.67 1.64 3.49
CA LEU A 34 17.07 0.38 2.88
C LEU A 34 18.24 0.57 1.89
N ARG A 35 19.41 0.01 2.24
CA ARG A 35 20.62 0.03 1.39
C ARG A 35 20.49 -0.77 0.10
N ARG A 36 19.71 -1.86 0.11
CA ARG A 36 19.45 -2.71 -1.06
C ARG A 36 17.97 -2.98 -1.17
N ARG A 37 17.48 -2.96 -2.41
CA ARG A 37 16.09 -3.21 -2.79
C ARG A 37 16.11 -4.18 -3.95
N ARG A 38 15.52 -5.36 -3.77
CA ARG A 38 15.47 -6.40 -4.80
C ARG A 38 14.24 -6.17 -5.67
N PRO A 39 14.38 -5.92 -6.98
CA PRO A 39 13.22 -5.75 -7.85
C PRO A 39 12.36 -7.00 -7.86
N ILE A 40 11.04 -6.83 -7.75
CA ILE A 40 10.07 -7.94 -7.74
C ILE A 40 10.11 -8.72 -9.05
N ASP A 41 10.29 -8.02 -10.17
CA ASP A 41 10.38 -8.63 -11.50
C ASP A 41 11.70 -9.38 -11.75
N ARG A 42 12.68 -9.30 -10.83
CA ARG A 42 14.02 -9.90 -10.97
C ARG A 42 14.73 -9.57 -12.28
N GLY A 43 14.49 -8.39 -12.85
CA GLY A 43 15.10 -8.00 -14.13
C GLY A 43 14.33 -8.47 -15.37
N LYS A 44 13.19 -9.16 -15.21
CA LYS A 44 12.40 -9.63 -16.35
C LYS A 44 11.84 -8.46 -17.15
N THR A 45 11.80 -8.65 -18.47
CA THR A 45 11.28 -7.70 -19.44
C THR A 45 10.06 -8.27 -20.16
N LEU A 46 9.23 -7.38 -20.70
CA LEU A 46 8.10 -7.71 -21.55
C LEU A 46 8.62 -8.06 -22.95
N LYS A 47 8.09 -9.13 -23.55
CA LYS A 47 8.60 -9.67 -24.82
C LYS A 47 8.36 -8.74 -26.02
N TRP A 48 7.34 -7.88 -25.97
CA TRP A 48 6.93 -7.04 -27.11
C TRP A 48 7.64 -5.69 -27.18
N ASP A 49 8.11 -5.12 -26.06
CA ASP A 49 8.75 -3.79 -26.02
C ASP A 49 10.13 -3.79 -25.33
N GLY A 50 10.56 -4.93 -24.78
CA GLY A 50 11.84 -5.07 -24.07
C GLY A 50 11.92 -4.31 -22.75
N ARG A 51 10.84 -3.66 -22.27
CA ARG A 51 10.83 -2.88 -21.03
C ARG A 51 10.67 -3.79 -19.82
N ARG A 52 11.19 -3.34 -18.67
CA ARG A 52 11.03 -4.05 -17.38
C ARG A 52 9.54 -4.20 -17.03
N ILE A 53 9.14 -5.37 -16.49
CA ILE A 53 7.74 -5.65 -16.16
C ILE A 53 7.24 -4.71 -15.05
N LEU A 54 8.03 -4.49 -14.00
CA LEU A 54 7.67 -3.64 -12.85
C LEU A 54 8.69 -2.53 -12.61
N GLY A 55 9.96 -2.76 -12.93
CA GLY A 55 11.05 -1.83 -12.71
C GLY A 55 11.56 -1.82 -11.27
N ASP A 56 12.61 -1.03 -11.02
CA ASP A 56 13.37 -1.07 -9.77
C ASP A 56 12.66 -0.36 -8.59
N SER A 57 11.63 0.43 -8.88
CA SER A 57 10.80 1.08 -7.85
C SER A 57 9.88 0.09 -7.12
N LYS A 58 9.66 -1.10 -7.67
CA LYS A 58 8.84 -2.17 -7.09
C LYS A 58 9.75 -3.24 -6.50
N SER A 59 10.12 -3.05 -5.24
CA SER A 59 11.02 -3.94 -4.51
C SER A 59 10.29 -4.92 -3.60
N ILE A 60 10.87 -6.10 -3.36
CA ILE A 60 10.32 -7.11 -2.46
C ILE A 60 10.26 -6.55 -1.03
N GLU A 61 11.30 -5.87 -0.58
CA GLU A 61 11.36 -5.24 0.74
C GLU A 61 10.24 -4.19 0.90
N GLY A 62 10.03 -3.37 -0.14
CA GLY A 62 8.93 -2.41 -0.18
C GLY A 62 7.58 -3.10 -0.09
N PHE A 63 7.35 -4.15 -0.89
CA PHE A 63 6.09 -4.90 -0.87
C PHE A 63 5.79 -5.51 0.51
N VAL A 64 6.76 -6.21 1.10
CA VAL A 64 6.61 -6.83 2.42
C VAL A 64 6.33 -5.77 3.49
N ALA A 65 7.07 -4.66 3.47
CA ALA A 65 6.85 -3.59 4.43
C ALA A 65 5.50 -2.89 4.24
N GLY A 66 5.07 -2.69 3.00
CA GLY A 66 3.75 -2.14 2.69
C GLY A 66 2.63 -3.04 3.21
N VAL A 67 2.70 -4.36 2.95
CA VAL A 67 1.75 -5.34 3.47
C VAL A 67 1.74 -5.33 5.00
N ALA A 68 2.91 -5.34 5.65
CA ALA A 68 3.01 -5.30 7.10
C ALA A 68 2.40 -4.03 7.68
N ALA A 69 2.77 -2.85 7.17
CA ALA A 69 2.27 -1.58 7.66
C ALA A 69 0.75 -1.43 7.45
N GLY A 70 0.24 -1.78 6.27
CA GLY A 70 -1.20 -1.76 6.00
C GLY A 70 -1.97 -2.73 6.90
N THR A 71 -1.44 -3.93 7.12
CA THR A 71 -2.06 -4.92 8.02
C THR A 71 -2.09 -4.40 9.46
N ILE A 72 -0.98 -3.84 9.96
CA ILE A 72 -0.91 -3.23 11.29
C ILE A 72 -1.90 -2.08 11.41
N THR A 73 -2.00 -1.20 10.39
CA THR A 73 -2.98 -0.11 10.37
C THR A 73 -4.41 -0.64 10.41
N GLY A 74 -4.73 -1.67 9.61
CA GLY A 74 -6.05 -2.31 9.63
C GLY A 74 -6.40 -2.91 11.00
N LEU A 75 -5.46 -3.63 11.61
CA LEU A 75 -5.62 -4.19 12.95
C LEU A 75 -5.77 -3.09 14.02
N ALA A 76 -5.00 -2.01 13.92
CA ALA A 76 -5.06 -0.87 14.84
C ALA A 76 -6.36 -0.07 14.72
N LEU A 77 -6.91 0.05 13.51
CA LEU A 77 -8.24 0.61 13.28
C LEU A 77 -9.34 -0.26 13.89
N GLY A 78 -9.04 -1.53 14.23
CA GLY A 78 -9.90 -2.38 15.05
C GLY A 78 -11.22 -2.78 14.38
N TYR A 79 -11.40 -2.56 13.08
CA TYR A 79 -12.69 -2.79 12.45
C TYR A 79 -12.94 -4.28 12.19
N PRO A 80 -13.95 -4.90 12.84
CA PRO A 80 -14.81 -5.77 12.08
C PRO A 80 -15.52 -4.85 11.07
N LEU A 81 -15.15 -4.94 9.80
CA LEU A 81 -16.01 -4.45 8.73
C LEU A 81 -17.28 -5.30 8.77
N LYS A 82 -18.19 -4.98 9.69
CA LYS A 82 -19.56 -5.49 9.66
C LYS A 82 -20.25 -4.77 8.51
N GLY A 83 -20.09 -5.35 7.33
CA GLY A 83 -21.11 -5.25 6.29
C GLY A 83 -22.42 -5.84 6.78
#